data_AF-A0A382Z7K9-F1
#
_entry.id   AF-A0A382Z7K9-F1
#
_cell.length_a   1.000
_cell.length_b   1.000
_cell.length_c   1.000
_cell.angle_alpha   90.00
_cell.angle_beta   90.00
_cell.angle_gamma   90.00
#
_symmetry.space_group_name_H-M   'P 1'
#
loop_
_entity.id
_entity.type
_entity.pdbx_description
1 polymer ?
#
loop_
_entity_poly.entity_id
_entity_poly.type
_entity_poly.pdbx_seq_one_letter_code
_entity_poly.pdbx_strand_id
1 'polypeptide(L)' 'MKKIGIIGKGFVGSAVAHGFSEATGYEAEIKIFDKDPLKRMHSLEELVNSSEIVFISVPTPSNKDGSINLDILSGC' A
#
# COMPACT_ATOMS: atom_id res chain seq x y z
N MET A 1 15.34 -7.38 -9.55
CA MET A 1 13.93 -7.24 -9.17
C MET A 1 13.79 -6.04 -8.25
N LYS A 2 12.83 -5.13 -8.51
CA LYS A 2 12.59 -4.00 -7.60
C LYS A 2 11.82 -4.45 -6.37
N LYS A 3 12.15 -3.91 -5.20
CA LYS A 3 11.41 -4.16 -3.95
C LYS A 3 10.38 -3.08 -3.71
N ILE A 4 9.11 -3.42 -3.78
CA ILE A 4 7.99 -2.48 -3.69
C ILE A 4 7.15 -2.78 -2.44
N GLY A 5 7.02 -1.78 -1.58
CA GLY A 5 6.12 -1.79 -0.44
C GLY A 5 4.79 -1.14 -0.79
N ILE A 6 3.69 -1.70 -0.30
CA ILE A 6 2.34 -1.14 -0.44
C ILE A 6 1.67 -1.08 0.94
N ILE A 7 1.30 0.12 1.37
CA ILE A 7 0.54 0.36 2.60
C ILE A 7 -0.92 0.62 2.23
N GLY A 8 -1.82 -0.26 2.68
CA GLY A 8 -3.24 -0.25 2.33
C GLY A 8 -3.55 -1.17 1.16
N LYS A 9 -4.32 -2.23 1.42
CA LYS A 9 -4.75 -3.25 0.44
C LYS A 9 -6.24 -3.11 0.12
N GLY A 10 -6.62 -1.88 -0.26
CA GLY A 10 -7.91 -1.60 -0.88
C GLY A 10 -7.90 -1.92 -2.38
N PHE A 11 -8.85 -1.34 -3.11
CA PHE A 11 -8.89 -1.45 -4.57
C PHE A 11 -7.60 -0.92 -5.22
N VAL A 12 -7.18 0.29 -4.83
CA VAL A 12 -5.97 0.95 -5.37
C VAL A 12 -4.70 0.16 -5.05
N GLY A 13 -4.46 -0.20 -3.79
CA GLY A 13 -3.26 -0.95 -3.41
C GLY A 13 -3.18 -2.33 -4.07
N SER A 14 -4.32 -2.99 -4.28
CA SER A 14 -4.37 -4.27 -5.02
C SER A 14 -4.06 -4.09 -6.51
N ALA A 15 -4.55 -3.01 -7.12
CA ALA A 15 -4.24 -2.67 -8.51
C ALA A 15 -2.75 -2.33 -8.69
N VAL A 16 -2.14 -1.60 -7.76
CA VAL A 16 -0.69 -1.34 -7.74
C VAL A 16 0.08 -2.65 -7.65
N ALA A 17 -0.31 -3.56 -6.74
CA ALA A 17 0.34 -4.86 -6.61
C ALA A 17 0.26 -5.66 -7.93
N HIS A 18 -0.91 -5.68 -8.56
CA HIS A 18 -1.11 -6.38 -9.82
C HIS A 18 -0.29 -5.78 -10.97
N GLY A 19 -0.26 -4.44 -11.08
CA GLY A 19 0.46 -3.72 -12.13
C GLY A 19 1.99 -3.88 -12.08
N PHE A 20 2.54 -4.32 -10.96
CA PHE A 20 3.96 -4.65 -10.80
C PHE A 20 4.22 -6.16 -10.64
N SER A 21 3.22 -6.99 -10.90
CA SER A 21 3.32 -8.45 -10.85
C SER A 21 3.55 -9.06 -12.22
N GLU A 22 4.05 -10.30 -12.24
CA GLU A 22 4.38 -11.03 -13.47
C GLU A 22 3.22 -11.11 -14.46
N ALA A 23 1.97 -11.07 -13.96
CA ALA A 23 0.76 -11.07 -14.77
C ALA A 23 0.69 -9.91 -15.78
N THR A 24 1.49 -8.86 -15.58
CA THR A 24 1.59 -7.69 -16.46
C THR A 24 2.94 -7.60 -17.20
N GLY A 25 3.79 -8.63 -17.09
CA GLY A 25 5.10 -8.68 -17.73
C GLY A 25 6.21 -7.95 -16.95
N TYR A 26 5.96 -7.55 -15.69
CA TYR A 26 6.96 -6.99 -14.79
C TYR A 26 7.04 -7.82 -13.51
N GLU A 27 8.24 -8.09 -12.99
CA GLU A 27 8.39 -8.88 -11.76
C GLU A 27 9.03 -8.01 -10.67
N ALA A 28 8.21 -7.62 -9.69
CA ALA A 28 8.64 -6.95 -8.46
C ALA A 28 8.55 -7.90 -7.25
N GLU A 29 9.42 -7.70 -6.27
CA GLU A 29 9.25 -8.27 -4.93
C GLU A 29 8.28 -7.37 -4.16
N ILE A 30 7.05 -7.83 -3.94
CA ILE A 30 5.97 -7.02 -3.37
C ILE A 30 5.75 -7.36 -1.90
N LYS A 31 5.79 -6.35 -1.04
CA LYS A 31 5.39 -6.43 0.37
C LYS A 31 4.17 -5.57 0.63
N ILE A 32 3.20 -6.12 1.36
CA ILE A 32 1.91 -5.47 1.62
C ILE A 32 1.61 -5.45 3.11
N PHE A 33 1.39 -4.25 3.63
CA PHE A 33 0.88 -4.01 4.98
C PHE A 33 -0.53 -3.41 4.91
N ASP A 34 -1.42 -3.88 5.78
CA ASP A 34 -2.71 -3.26 6.05
C ASP A 34 -2.99 -3.32 7.57
N LYS A 35 -3.75 -2.35 8.07
CA LYS A 35 -4.20 -2.37 9.47
C LYS A 35 -5.14 -3.54 9.74
N ASP A 36 -5.93 -3.95 8.74
CA ASP A 36 -6.78 -5.13 8.78
C ASP A 36 -5.90 -6.40 8.69
N PRO A 37 -5.84 -7.23 9.76
CA PRO A 37 -5.02 -8.44 9.76
C PRO A 37 -5.39 -9.43 8.66
N LEU A 38 -6.63 -9.44 8.19
CA LEU A 38 -7.08 -10.32 7.09
C LEU A 38 -6.51 -9.92 5.74
N LYS A 39 -6.05 -8.67 5.61
CA LYS A 39 -5.46 -8.11 4.38
C LYS A 39 -3.95 -7.96 4.48
N ARG A 40 -3.39 -8.03 5.69
CA ARG A 40 -1.96 -7.93 5.96
C ARG A 40 -1.23 -9.17 5.47
N MET A 41 -0.11 -8.96 4.79
CA MET A 41 0.77 -10.05 4.35
C MET A 41 2.15 -9.97 5.01
N HIS A 42 2.60 -8.76 5.35
CA HIS A 42 3.90 -8.49 5.97
C HIS A 42 3.76 -7.50 7.12
N SER A 43 4.78 -7.38 7.97
CA SER A 43 4.80 -6.34 9.01
C SER A 43 5.16 -4.98 8.41
N LEU A 44 4.76 -3.90 9.09
CA LEU A 44 5.10 -2.53 8.66
C LEU A 44 6.62 -2.31 8.72
N GLU A 45 7.26 -2.75 9.80
CA GLU A 45 8.71 -2.66 10.00
C GLU A 45 9.49 -3.34 8.88
N GLU A 46 9.09 -4.56 8.50
CA GLU A 46 9.73 -5.29 7.41
C GLU A 46 9.56 -4.53 6.09
N LEU A 47 8.35 -4.07 5.78
CA LEU A 47 8.04 -3.36 4.55
C LEU A 47 8.86 -2.08 4.41
N VAL A 48 8.89 -1.24 5.44
CA VAL A 48 9.59 0.06 5.42
C VAL A 48 11.10 -0.12 5.31
N ASN A 49 11.67 -1.08 6.03
CA ASN A 49 13.13 -1.27 6.06
C ASN A 49 13.69 -1.99 4.83
N SER A 50 12.87 -2.66 4.02
CA SER A 50 13.35 -3.49 2.90
C SER A 50 12.84 -3.09 1.52
N SER A 51 11.91 -2.15 1.42
CA SER A 51 11.40 -1.65 0.13
C SER A 51 12.25 -0.51 -0.42
N GLU A 52 12.48 -0.49 -1.73
CA GLU A 52 13.12 0.64 -2.43
C GLU A 52 12.12 1.77 -2.69
N ILE A 53 10.86 1.41 -2.92
CA ILE A 53 9.74 2.33 -3.16
C ILE A 53 8.55 1.88 -2.32
N VAL A 54 7.88 2.83 -1.67
CA VAL A 54 6.67 2.57 -0.89
C VAL A 54 5.50 3.35 -1.48
N PHE A 55 4.44 2.64 -1.86
CA PHE A 55 3.16 3.22 -2.24
C PHE A 55 2.22 3.26 -1.04
N ILE A 56 1.77 4.45 -0.67
CA ILE A 56 0.76 4.63 0.37
C ILE A 56 -0.61 4.74 -0.31
N SER A 57 -1.39 3.67 -0.22
CA SER A 57 -2.71 3.48 -0.87
C SER A 57 -3.84 3.41 0.16
N VAL A 58 -3.78 4.26 1.19
CA VAL A 58 -4.78 4.33 2.26
C VAL A 58 -5.97 5.21 1.85
N PRO A 59 -7.17 5.00 2.42
CA PRO A 59 -8.31 5.85 2.10
C PRO A 59 -8.12 7.28 2.62
N THR A 60 -8.59 8.24 1.84
CA THR A 60 -8.67 9.67 2.18
C THR A 60 -10.13 10.11 2.14
N PRO A 61 -10.95 9.70 3.12
CA PRO A 61 -12.39 9.99 3.10
C PRO A 61 -12.67 11.49 3.13
N SER A 62 -13.87 11.90 2.74
CA SER A 62 -14.30 13.28 2.87
C SER A 62 -14.55 13.63 4.34
N ASN A 63 -14.06 14.79 4.78
CA ASN A 63 -14.55 15.46 5.97
C ASN A 63 -16.01 15.91 5.79
N LYS A 64 -16.65 16.34 6.89
CA LYS A 64 -18.04 16.83 6.87
C LYS A 64 -18.25 18.06 5.98
N ASP A 65 -17.20 18.85 5.77
CA ASP A 65 -17.21 20.05 4.93
C ASP A 65 -16.84 19.78 3.45
N GLY A 66 -16.60 18.52 3.08
CA GLY A 66 -16.21 18.13 1.72
C GLY A 66 -14.70 18.16 1.45
N SER A 67 -13.88 18.64 2.40
CA SER A 67 -12.42 18.60 2.25
C SER A 67 -11.87 17.18 2.39
N ILE A 68 -10.66 16.94 1.86
CA ILE A 68 -10.01 15.63 1.93
C ILE A 68 -9.46 15.42 3.34
N ASN A 69 -9.84 14.33 4.00
CA ASN A 69 -9.22 13.92 5.27
C ASN A 69 -7.88 13.22 5.01
N LEU A 70 -6.82 13.71 5.65
CA LEU A 70 -5.44 13.19 5.54
C LEU A 70 -4.96 12.51 6.84
N ASP A 71 -5.81 12.30 7.84
CA ASP A 71 -5.42 11.78 9.15
C ASP A 71 -4.86 10.36 9.03
N ILE A 72 -5.48 9.53 8.18
CA ILE A 72 -5.04 8.15 7.95
C ILE A 72 -3.65 8.13 7.30
N LEU A 73 -3.41 9.04 6.35
CA LEU A 73 -2.11 9.19 5.70
C LEU A 73 -1.04 9.70 6.67
N SER A 74 -1.39 10.65 7.51
CA SER A 74 -0.47 11.27 8.48
C SER A 74 -0.10 10.33 9.64
N GLY A 75 -0.93 9.32 9.91
CA GLY A 75 -0.65 8.27 10.89
C GLY A 75 0.14 7.07 10.35
N CYS A 76 0.57 7.10 9.08
CA CYS A 76 1.39 6.05 8.47
C CYS A 76 2.88 6.20 8.80
#